data_AF-X1LWE1-F1
#
_entry.id   AF-X1LWE1-F1
#
_cell.length_a   1.000
_cell.length_b   1.000
_cell.length_c   1.000
_cell.angle_alpha   90.00
_cell.angle_beta   90.00
_cell.angle_gamma   90.00
#
_symmetry.space_group_name_H-M   'P 1'
#
loop_
_entity.id
_entity.type
_entity.pdbx_description
1 polymer ?
#
loop_
_entity_poly.entity_id
_entity_poly.type
_entity_poly.pdbx_seq_one_letter_code
_entity_poly.pdbx_strand_id
1 'polypeptide(L)'
;DVELTSEARDWLANAGFDLDFGARPLQRALQKHVESPLSVSLLGGEFSAGETIIVDVDQEEDKLVFRSVGEAIPAQELEKVSTDSE
;
A
#
# COMPACT_ATOMS: atom_id res chain seq x y z
N ASP A 1 -8.97 0.94 2.36
CA ASP A 1 -8.24 2.22 2.54
C ASP A 1 -6.75 2.00 2.79
N VAL A 2 -5.90 3.01 2.61
CA VAL A 2 -4.46 2.91 2.93
C VAL A 2 -4.09 4.00 3.92
N GLU A 3 -3.55 3.60 5.07
CA GLU A 3 -3.11 4.51 6.12
C GLU A 3 -1.61 4.38 6.35
N LEU A 4 -0.92 5.51 6.53
CA LEU A 4 0.51 5.52 6.85
C LEU A 4 0.73 5.95 8.30
N THR A 5 1.54 5.17 9.03
CA THR A 5 2.03 5.56 10.37
C THR A 5 2.91 6.81 10.30
N SER A 6 3.09 7.47 11.43
CA SER A 6 4.02 8.60 11.54
C SER A 6 5.45 8.20 11.14
N GLU A 7 5.88 7.01 11.54
CA GLU A 7 7.23 6.52 11.27
C GLU A 7 7.43 6.24 9.78
N ALA A 8 6.44 5.64 9.10
CA ALA A 8 6.47 5.46 7.65
C ALA A 8 6.48 6.79 6.88
N ARG A 9 5.76 7.81 7.37
CA ARG A 9 5.77 9.16 6.79
C ARG A 9 7.14 9.80 6.89
N ASP A 10 7.76 9.72 8.06
CA ASP A 10 9.10 10.26 8.30
C ASP A 10 10.16 9.51 7.49
N TRP A 11 10.03 8.18 7.37
CA TRP A 11 10.88 7.37 6.51
C TRP A 11 10.77 7.77 5.04
N LEU A 12 9.55 7.90 4.51
CA LEU A 12 9.31 8.36 3.14
C LEU A 12 9.81 9.79 2.90
N ALA A 13 9.67 10.65 3.90
CA ALA A 13 10.26 11.97 3.86
C ALA A 13 11.78 11.86 3.75
N ASN A 14 12.46 11.12 4.62
CA ASN A 14 13.92 10.97 4.54
C ASN A 14 14.39 10.30 3.24
N ALA A 15 13.66 9.31 2.73
CA ALA A 15 13.99 8.59 1.51
C ALA A 15 13.73 9.41 0.22
N GLY A 16 12.79 10.36 0.27
CA GLY A 16 12.30 11.12 -0.88
C GLY A 16 12.43 12.64 -0.75
N PHE A 17 13.11 13.16 0.26
CA PHE A 17 13.31 14.58 0.47
C PHE A 17 14.61 15.02 -0.20
N ASP A 18 14.45 15.76 -1.29
CA ASP A 18 15.54 16.48 -1.93
C ASP A 18 15.20 17.97 -1.88
N LEU A 19 16.02 18.72 -1.13
CA LEU A 19 15.89 20.17 -0.95
C LEU A 19 15.86 20.92 -2.28
N ASP A 20 16.54 20.39 -3.30
CA ASP A 20 16.64 21.02 -4.61
C ASP A 20 15.39 20.79 -5.50
N PHE A 21 14.59 19.75 -5.21
CA PHE A 21 13.45 19.33 -6.05
C PHE A 21 12.07 19.48 -5.41
N GLY A 22 11.98 19.95 -4.16
CA GLY A 22 10.71 20.14 -3.45
C GLY A 22 9.98 18.82 -3.18
N ALA A 23 8.64 18.82 -3.11
CA ALA A 23 7.86 17.63 -2.76
C ALA A 23 7.74 16.55 -3.86
N ARG A 24 8.27 16.79 -5.07
CA ARG A 24 8.13 15.84 -6.21
C ARG A 24 8.81 14.48 -6.00
N PRO A 25 10.01 14.39 -5.40
CA PRO A 25 10.65 13.10 -5.18
C PRO A 25 9.89 12.27 -4.13
N LEU A 26 9.16 12.92 -3.21
CA LEU A 26 8.32 12.25 -2.21
C LEU A 26 7.16 11.48 -2.85
N GLN A 27 6.52 12.04 -3.88
CA GLN A 27 5.49 11.32 -4.64
C GLN A 27 6.06 10.09 -5.36
N ARG A 28 7.29 10.21 -5.91
CA ARG A 28 7.96 9.09 -6.57
C ARG A 28 8.38 8.01 -5.58
N ALA A 29 8.83 8.40 -4.38
CA ALA A 29 9.15 7.47 -3.30
C ALA A 29 7.89 6.69 -2.87
N LEU A 30 6.76 7.38 -2.68
CA LEU A 30 5.48 6.73 -2.38
C LEU A 30 5.06 5.75 -3.49
N GLN A 31 5.14 6.14 -4.76
CA GLN A 31 4.83 5.25 -5.89
C GLN A 31 5.70 3.99 -5.89
N LYS A 32 7.01 4.16 -5.70
CA LYS A 32 7.98 3.08 -5.77
C LYS A 32 7.91 2.15 -4.57
N HIS A 33 7.75 2.70 -3.37
CA HIS A 33 7.86 1.97 -2.11
C HIS A 33 6.50 1.58 -1.51
N VAL A 34 5.39 2.17 -1.95
CA VAL A 34 4.04 1.88 -1.43
C VAL A 34 3.10 1.42 -2.54
N GLU A 35 2.88 2.23 -3.58
CA GLU A 35 1.87 1.93 -4.62
C GLU A 35 2.23 0.68 -5.45
N SER A 36 3.50 0.55 -5.86
CA SER A 36 3.96 -0.59 -6.66
C SER A 36 3.90 -1.90 -5.87
N PRO A 37 4.44 -2.00 -4.64
CA PRO A 37 4.32 -3.22 -3.84
C PRO A 37 2.87 -3.59 -3.51
N LEU A 38 2.03 -2.61 -3.15
CA LEU A 38 0.62 -2.86 -2.88
C LEU A 38 -0.12 -3.41 -4.10
N SER A 39 0.20 -2.91 -5.29
CA SER A 39 -0.38 -3.44 -6.54
C SER A 39 -0.01 -4.90 -6.75
N VAL A 40 1.24 -5.28 -6.46
CA VAL A 40 1.71 -6.67 -6.57
C VAL A 40 1.03 -7.56 -5.53
N SER A 41 0.96 -7.12 -4.27
CA SER A 41 0.29 -7.87 -3.19
C SER A 41 -1.22 -8.02 -3.43
N LEU A 42 -1.88 -6.99 -3.99
CA LEU A 42 -3.29 -7.05 -4.40
C LEU A 42 -3.50 -8.07 -5.53
N LEU A 43 -2.63 -8.07 -6.54
CA LEU A 43 -2.67 -9.07 -7.63
C LEU A 43 -2.32 -10.48 -7.14
N GLY A 44 -1.48 -10.59 -6.11
CA GLY A 44 -1.10 -11.85 -5.47
C GLY A 44 -2.17 -12.41 -4.52
N GLY A 45 -3.21 -11.64 -4.20
CA GLY A 45 -4.27 -12.04 -3.27
C GLY A 45 -3.89 -11.93 -1.79
N GLU A 46 -2.80 -11.23 -1.45
CA GLU A 46 -2.42 -10.94 -0.06
C GLU A 46 -3.34 -9.90 0.58
N PHE A 47 -3.85 -8.97 -0.23
CA PHE A 47 -4.81 -7.95 0.19
C PHE A 47 -6.05 -8.01 -0.70
N SER A 48 -7.22 -7.73 -0.13
CA SER A 48 -8.50 -7.72 -0.84
C SER A 48 -9.12 -6.32 -0.90
N ALA A 49 -9.93 -6.08 -1.93
CA ALA A 49 -10.69 -4.84 -2.06
C ALA A 49 -11.66 -4.70 -0.87
N GLY A 50 -11.56 -3.58 -0.15
CA GLY A 50 -12.35 -3.31 1.06
C GLY A 50 -11.56 -3.44 2.36
N GLU A 51 -10.33 -3.95 2.33
CA GLU A 51 -9.45 -3.97 3.49
C GLU A 51 -8.80 -2.60 3.73
N THR A 52 -8.52 -2.31 5.01
CA THR A 52 -7.67 -1.18 5.37
C THR A 52 -6.24 -1.66 5.53
N ILE A 53 -5.32 -1.07 4.80
CA ILE A 53 -3.90 -1.43 4.82
C ILE A 53 -3.14 -0.36 5.57
N ILE A 54 -2.47 -0.75 6.65
CA ILE A 54 -1.55 0.08 7.40
C ILE A 54 -0.14 -0.14 6.84
N VAL A 55 0.47 0.96 6.39
CA VAL A 55 1.87 1.04 5.98
C VAL A 55 2.69 1.51 7.17
N ASP A 56 3.70 0.73 7.52
CA ASP A 56 4.63 1.02 8.61
C ASP A 56 6.09 0.83 8.16
N VAL A 57 7.03 1.17 9.03
CA VAL A 57 8.47 0.97 8.77
C VAL A 57 9.06 -0.07 9.71
N ASP A 58 9.77 -1.02 9.14
CA ASP A 58 10.64 -1.93 9.89
C ASP A 58 11.99 -1.24 10.11
N GLN A 59 12.27 -0.90 11.37
CA GLN A 59 13.50 -0.22 11.76
C GLN A 59 14.73 -1.12 11.73
N GLU A 60 14.56 -2.46 11.76
CA GLU A 60 15.68 -3.41 11.69
C GLU A 60 16.13 -3.60 10.24
N GLU A 61 15.16 -3.69 9.33
CA GLU A 61 15.39 -3.95 7.91
C GLU A 61 15.45 -2.69 7.03
N ASP A 62 15.14 -1.52 7.61
CA ASP A 62 15.04 -0.21 6.94
C ASP A 62 14.13 -0.25 5.70
N LYS A 63 12.96 -0.89 5.86
CA LYS A 63 11.99 -1.13 4.77
C LYS A 63 10.57 -0.87 5.22
N LEU A 64 9.71 -0.51 4.25
CA LEU A 64 8.28 -0.41 4.52
C LEU A 64 7.65 -1.80 4.59
N VAL A 65 6.76 -1.97 5.57
CA VAL A 65 5.97 -3.17 5.79
C VAL A 65 4.49 -2.84 5.71
N PHE A 66 3.70 -3.80 5.24
CA PHE A 66 2.27 -3.64 5.00
C PHE A 66 1.49 -4.60 5.88
N ARG A 67 0.45 -4.10 6.56
CA ARG A 67 -0.41 -4.90 7.43
C ARG A 67 -1.87 -4.62 7.10
N SER A 68 -2.67 -5.64 6.85
CA SER A 68 -4.12 -5.47 6.72
C SER A 68 -4.78 -5.46 8.10
N VAL A 69 -5.66 -4.48 8.31
CA VAL A 69 -6.55 -4.34 9.45
C VAL A 69 -7.98 -4.29 8.91
N GLY A 70 -8.51 -5.45 8.59
CA GLY A 70 -9.86 -5.60 8.09
C GLY A 70 -10.31 -7.04 8.19
N GLU A 71 -11.58 -7.23 8.48
CA GLU A 71 -12.25 -8.54 8.40
C GLU A 71 -12.23 -8.93 6.92
N ALA A 72 -11.27 -9.78 6.54
CA ALA A 72 -11.07 -10.23 5.18
C ALA A 72 -12.41 -10.73 4.63
N ILE A 73 -12.96 -10.05 3.63
CA ILE A 73 -13.88 -10.69 2.70
C ILE A 73 -12.96 -11.44 1.75
N PRO A 74 -12.84 -12.78 1.83
CA PRO A 74 -11.93 -13.50 0.98
C PRO A 74 -12.24 -13.22 -0.49
N ALA A 75 -11.19 -13.03 -1.29
CA ALA A 75 -11.23 -12.73 -2.73
C ALA A 75 -12.04 -13.73 -3.59
N GLN A 76 -12.62 -14.78 -3.01
CA GLN A 76 -13.43 -15.80 -3.68
C GLN A 76 -14.88 -15.34 -3.98
N GLU A 77 -15.33 -14.18 -3.51
CA GLU A 77 -16.71 -13.72 -3.71
C GLU A 77 -16.91 -12.84 -4.98
N LEU A 78 -15.83 -12.36 -5.61
CA LEU A 78 -15.92 -11.40 -6.75
C LEU A 78 -16.21 -12.03 -8.12
N GLU A 79 -16.23 -13.37 -8.25
CA GLU A 79 -16.51 -14.04 -9.53
C GLU A 79 -18.00 -14.31 -9.83
N LYS A 80 -18.96 -13.89 -8.98
CA LYS A 80 -20.40 -14.21 -9.20
C LYS A 80 -21.27 -13.10 -9.82
N VAL A 81 -20.71 -12.04 -10.41
CA VAL A 81 -21.51 -10.89 -10.92
C VAL A 81 -21.39 -10.66 -12.44
N SER A 82 -21.07 -11.69 -13.25
CA SER A 82 -21.02 -11.52 -14.72
C SER A 82 -21.65 -12.66 -15.53
N THR A 83 -22.70 -13.32 -15.02
CA THR A 83 -23.51 -14.23 -15.84
C THR A 83 -24.97 -14.24 -15.38
N ASP A 84 -25.71 -13.19 -15.71
CA ASP A 84 -27.11 -13.28 -16.17
C ASP A 84 -27.61 -11.87 -16.51
N SER A 85 -27.73 -11.58 -17.80
CA SER A 85 -28.64 -10.58 -18.36
C SER A 85 -28.77 -10.87 -19.85
N GLU A 86 -29.80 -11.68 -20.14
CA GLU A 86 -30.65 -11.74 -21.34
C GLU A 86 -30.09 -11.36 -22.73
#